data_AF-A0A151TGV6-F1
#
_entry.id   AF-A0A151TGV6-F1
#
_cell.length_a   1.000
_cell.length_b   1.000
_cell.length_c   1.000
_cell.angle_alpha   90.00
_cell.angle_beta   90.00
_cell.angle_gamma   90.00
#
_symmetry.space_group_name_H-M   'P 1'
#
loop_
_entity.id
_entity.type
_entity.pdbx_description
1 polymer ?
#
loop_
_entity_poly.entity_id
_entity_poly.type
_entity_poly.pdbx_seq_one_letter_code
_entity_poly.pdbx_strand_id
1 'polypeptide(L)'
;MSRQTQVEDSKSQPPQNGDVPDDDSSPVSQDQPQDQEKIRKRDYIDLPSHPYIMKILNKQGDQIVLFADKVWKFTGSGKMKCRFMLITDFAVYIVDPETDSLKRRIALAAVEKICLSELSDNFLAVIVPTEYDLLIASARKNEIITAFVEAYELDVVPSNRFQYNAASDLVKEIEFEEVEGGVKTRILRK
;
A
#
# COMPACT_ATOMS: atom_id res chain seq x y z
N MET A 1 35.57 26.88 82.45
CA MET A 1 36.96 27.00 81.93
C MET A 1 37.49 25.61 81.64
N SER A 2 38.45 25.49 80.70
CA SER A 2 39.18 24.26 80.35
C SER A 2 38.38 23.17 79.58
N ARG A 3 38.98 22.39 78.66
CA ARG A 3 40.23 22.53 77.87
C ARG A 3 40.16 21.56 76.66
N GLN A 4 40.40 22.10 75.46
CA GLN A 4 41.25 21.59 74.36
C GLN A 4 41.71 20.10 74.32
N THR A 5 41.60 19.46 73.12
CA THR A 5 42.50 18.43 72.50
C THR A 5 42.67 17.06 73.23
N GLN A 6 43.11 15.93 72.63
CA GLN A 6 43.65 15.54 71.31
C GLN A 6 43.52 13.99 71.11
N VAL A 7 43.27 13.51 69.87
CA VAL A 7 44.01 12.46 69.09
C VAL A 7 44.28 11.02 69.63
N GLU A 8 44.51 10.08 68.68
CA GLU A 8 44.89 8.63 68.75
C GLU A 8 43.74 7.59 68.91
N ASP A 9 43.71 6.41 68.27
CA ASP A 9 44.42 5.90 67.05
C ASP A 9 43.78 4.59 66.45
N SER A 10 44.27 4.16 65.27
CA SER A 10 44.43 2.77 64.77
C SER A 10 43.26 1.93 64.22
N LYS A 11 43.29 1.80 62.88
CA LYS A 11 43.15 0.58 62.04
C LYS A 11 42.21 -0.58 62.48
N SER A 12 41.24 -0.90 61.61
CA SER A 12 41.17 -2.20 60.89
C SER A 12 40.15 -2.17 59.72
N GLN A 13 40.26 -3.12 58.78
CA GLN A 13 39.52 -3.17 57.50
C GLN A 13 38.28 -4.13 57.52
N PRO A 14 37.45 -4.19 56.45
CA PRO A 14 36.00 -4.45 56.56
C PRO A 14 35.62 -5.91 56.22
N PRO A 15 34.32 -6.31 56.07
CA PRO A 15 33.59 -6.05 54.81
C PRO A 15 32.03 -5.97 54.85
N GLN A 16 31.46 -5.61 53.68
CA GLN A 16 30.19 -6.09 53.08
C GLN A 16 28.78 -5.56 53.49
N ASN A 17 28.19 -4.88 52.48
CA ASN A 17 26.84 -5.06 51.89
C ASN A 17 25.56 -4.46 52.51
N GLY A 18 24.75 -3.87 51.62
CA GLY A 18 23.36 -3.43 51.80
C GLY A 18 23.22 -1.98 52.29
N ASP A 19 22.44 -1.08 51.69
CA ASP A 19 21.67 -1.10 50.43
C ASP A 19 21.64 0.32 49.85
N VAL A 20 21.63 0.47 48.52
CA VAL A 20 21.35 1.76 47.84
C VAL A 20 20.15 1.53 46.92
N PRO A 21 19.04 2.28 47.04
CA PRO A 21 17.94 2.17 46.11
C PRO A 21 18.28 2.88 44.79
N ASP A 22 18.05 2.19 43.68
CA ASP A 22 18.26 2.72 42.34
C ASP A 22 17.24 3.83 42.00
N ASP A 23 17.75 5.03 41.67
CA ASP A 23 17.01 6.04 40.88
C ASP A 23 17.52 5.98 39.44
N ASP A 24 17.13 4.93 38.72
CA ASP A 24 17.26 4.91 37.26
C ASP A 24 15.97 5.44 36.63
N SER A 25 15.91 6.77 36.55
CA SER A 25 14.91 7.51 35.78
C SER A 25 15.13 7.32 34.26
N SER A 26 14.99 6.08 33.79
CA SER A 26 15.02 5.71 32.38
C SER A 26 13.89 6.44 31.61
N PRO A 27 14.19 7.16 30.51
CA PRO A 27 13.16 7.86 29.75
C PRO A 27 12.27 6.85 29.02
N VAL A 28 10.95 6.95 29.25
CA VAL A 28 9.95 6.20 28.50
C VAL A 28 10.06 6.55 27.02
N SER A 29 10.65 5.66 26.24
CA SER A 29 10.62 5.73 24.78
C SER A 29 9.16 5.70 24.33
N GLN A 30 8.68 6.83 23.82
CA GLN A 30 7.35 6.90 23.22
C GLN A 30 7.36 6.10 21.92
N ASP A 31 6.65 4.98 21.89
CA ASP A 31 6.33 4.25 20.66
C ASP A 31 5.55 5.18 19.72
N GLN A 32 6.25 5.84 18.80
CA GLN A 32 5.61 6.55 17.70
C GLN A 32 5.15 5.53 16.65
N PRO A 33 3.93 5.68 16.10
CA PRO A 33 3.33 4.65 15.25
C PRO A 33 4.03 4.58 13.88
N GLN A 34 4.95 3.63 13.73
CA GLN A 34 5.69 3.36 12.49
C GLN A 34 4.77 3.08 11.29
N ASP A 35 3.53 2.64 11.54
CA ASP A 35 2.53 2.36 10.51
C ASP A 35 1.99 3.62 9.80
N GLN A 36 1.95 4.78 10.47
CA GLN A 36 1.47 6.02 9.84
C GLN A 36 2.42 6.55 8.76
N GLU A 37 3.72 6.24 8.86
CA GLU A 37 4.71 6.69 7.87
C GLU A 37 4.73 5.78 6.63
N LYS A 38 4.46 4.48 6.79
CA LYS A 38 4.26 3.54 5.65
C LYS A 38 3.13 3.98 4.74
N ILE A 39 1.97 4.35 5.30
CA ILE A 39 0.78 4.80 4.54
C ILE A 39 1.11 5.97 3.60
N ARG A 40 1.96 6.91 4.03
CA ARG A 40 2.36 8.07 3.22
C ARG A 40 3.28 7.73 2.05
N LYS A 41 3.99 6.60 2.08
CA LYS A 41 5.07 6.30 1.12
C LYS A 41 4.56 6.05 -0.31
N ARG A 42 3.30 5.65 -0.46
CA ARG A 42 2.65 5.36 -1.76
C ARG A 42 1.40 6.21 -2.03
N ASP A 43 1.30 7.40 -1.42
CA ASP A 43 0.31 8.41 -1.76
C ASP A 43 0.90 9.39 -2.79
N TYR A 44 0.49 9.24 -4.04
CA TYR A 44 0.94 10.04 -5.18
C TYR A 44 -0.11 11.03 -5.68
N ILE A 45 -1.24 11.13 -4.97
CA ILE A 45 -2.30 12.09 -5.26
C ILE A 45 -2.53 13.11 -4.14
N ASP A 46 -1.82 12.97 -3.00
CA ASP A 46 -2.02 13.76 -1.80
C ASP A 46 -3.48 13.64 -1.33
N LEU A 47 -3.86 12.46 -0.84
CA LEU A 47 -5.22 12.16 -0.36
C LEU A 47 -5.80 13.20 0.62
N PRO A 48 -5.03 13.81 1.54
CA PRO A 48 -5.48 14.95 2.34
C PRO A 48 -6.03 16.13 1.51
N SER A 49 -5.51 16.37 0.30
CA SER A 49 -6.01 17.39 -0.63
C SER A 49 -7.33 17.01 -1.32
N HIS A 50 -7.80 15.78 -1.16
CA HIS A 50 -9.04 15.25 -1.74
C HIS A 50 -10.12 14.88 -0.68
N PRO A 51 -10.78 15.87 -0.03
CA PRO A 51 -11.78 15.63 1.02
C PRO A 51 -12.95 14.73 0.63
N TYR A 52 -13.31 14.64 -0.66
CA TYR A 52 -14.35 13.73 -1.13
C TYR A 52 -13.92 12.25 -0.98
N ILE A 53 -12.67 11.94 -1.31
CA ILE A 53 -12.11 10.58 -1.22
C ILE A 53 -11.99 10.17 0.25
N MET A 54 -11.48 11.07 1.10
CA MET A 54 -11.43 10.86 2.56
C MET A 54 -12.83 10.58 3.15
N LYS A 55 -13.88 11.27 2.67
CA LYS A 55 -15.28 10.99 3.07
C LYS A 55 -15.80 9.63 2.59
N ILE A 56 -15.29 9.06 1.50
CA ILE A 56 -15.64 7.69 1.07
C ILE A 56 -14.97 6.68 1.98
N LEU A 57 -13.66 6.79 2.17
CA LEU A 57 -12.86 5.88 3.01
C LEU A 57 -13.44 5.80 4.43
N ASN A 58 -13.63 6.95 5.08
CA ASN A 58 -14.25 7.05 6.41
C ASN A 58 -15.66 6.45 6.49
N LYS A 59 -16.45 6.47 5.40
CA LYS A 59 -17.79 5.87 5.35
C LYS A 59 -17.76 4.35 5.19
N GLN A 60 -16.71 3.78 4.61
CA GLN A 60 -16.52 2.34 4.48
C GLN A 60 -15.83 1.73 5.71
N GLY A 61 -15.12 2.56 6.49
CA GLY A 61 -14.32 2.13 7.64
C GLY A 61 -12.86 1.82 7.28
N ASP A 62 -12.51 1.89 6.00
CA ASP A 62 -11.15 1.70 5.49
C ASP A 62 -10.24 2.86 5.93
N GLN A 63 -9.34 2.62 6.89
CA GLN A 63 -8.40 3.62 7.42
C GLN A 63 -6.96 3.45 6.89
N ILE A 64 -6.61 2.26 6.40
CA ILE A 64 -5.27 1.96 5.89
C ILE A 64 -5.30 2.03 4.37
N VAL A 65 -4.57 2.99 3.80
CA VAL A 65 -4.35 3.08 2.34
C VAL A 65 -2.92 2.64 2.05
N LEU A 66 -2.77 1.62 1.21
CA LEU A 66 -1.49 0.98 0.86
C LEU A 66 -0.91 1.51 -0.47
N PHE A 67 -1.77 2.13 -1.29
CA PHE A 67 -1.41 2.79 -2.55
C PHE A 67 -2.50 3.79 -2.98
N ALA A 68 -2.10 4.94 -3.51
CA ALA A 68 -2.98 5.85 -4.24
C ALA A 68 -2.23 6.56 -5.39
N ASP A 69 -2.64 6.37 -6.65
CA ASP A 69 -2.10 7.10 -7.81
C ASP A 69 -3.14 7.28 -8.93
N LYS A 70 -2.82 8.13 -9.90
CA LYS A 70 -3.48 8.21 -11.21
C LYS A 70 -3.08 7.01 -12.07
N VAL A 71 -4.06 6.28 -12.58
CA VAL A 71 -3.89 5.15 -13.51
C VAL A 71 -4.68 5.36 -14.80
N TRP A 72 -4.21 4.77 -15.90
CA TRP A 72 -4.94 4.74 -17.16
C TRP A 72 -5.83 3.51 -17.23
N LYS A 73 -7.12 3.69 -16.97
CA LYS A 73 -8.12 2.62 -16.97
C LYS A 73 -8.70 2.39 -18.36
N PHE A 74 -8.62 1.16 -18.86
CA PHE A 74 -9.22 0.79 -20.15
C PHE A 74 -10.70 0.48 -20.00
N THR A 75 -11.51 0.93 -20.95
CA THR A 75 -12.97 0.70 -20.98
C THR A 75 -13.35 -0.43 -21.94
N GLY A 76 -14.58 -0.95 -21.84
CA GLY A 76 -15.10 -1.94 -22.79
C GLY A 76 -14.99 -1.49 -24.26
N SER A 77 -15.14 -0.20 -24.54
CA SER A 77 -14.95 0.38 -25.88
C SER A 77 -13.47 0.59 -26.29
N GLY A 78 -12.51 0.22 -25.45
CA GLY A 78 -11.07 0.40 -25.69
C GLY A 78 -10.53 1.79 -25.35
N LYS A 79 -11.40 2.77 -25.04
CA LYS A 79 -10.94 4.12 -24.62
C LYS A 79 -10.23 4.03 -23.28
N MET A 80 -9.09 4.71 -23.18
CA MET A 80 -8.39 4.97 -21.92
C MET A 80 -9.08 6.12 -21.17
N LYS A 81 -9.15 6.04 -19.84
CA LYS A 81 -9.58 7.13 -18.96
C LYS A 81 -8.64 7.25 -17.77
N CYS A 82 -8.22 8.48 -17.44
CA CYS A 82 -7.50 8.74 -16.21
C CYS A 82 -8.43 8.48 -15.01
N ARG A 83 -7.96 7.76 -14.01
CA ARG A 83 -8.69 7.46 -12.77
C ARG A 83 -7.74 7.53 -11.59
N PHE A 84 -8.23 7.96 -10.43
CA PHE A 84 -7.54 7.62 -9.19
C PHE A 84 -7.85 6.16 -8.86
N MET A 85 -6.79 5.40 -8.61
CA MET A 85 -6.87 4.06 -8.03
C MET A 85 -6.32 4.12 -6.62
N LEU A 86 -7.10 3.65 -5.65
CA LEU A 86 -6.64 3.41 -4.30
C LEU A 86 -6.71 1.91 -3.99
N ILE A 87 -5.77 1.43 -3.18
CA ILE A 87 -5.80 0.09 -2.59
C ILE A 87 -5.74 0.27 -1.08
N THR A 88 -6.73 -0.26 -0.38
CA THR A 88 -6.77 -0.36 1.08
C THR A 88 -6.45 -1.80 1.51
N ASP A 89 -6.47 -2.05 2.81
CA ASP A 89 -6.45 -3.39 3.41
C ASP A 89 -7.75 -4.21 3.17
N PHE A 90 -8.82 -3.58 2.65
CA PHE A 90 -10.10 -4.26 2.38
C PHE A 90 -10.59 -4.18 0.93
N ALA A 91 -10.24 -3.14 0.17
CA ALA A 91 -10.84 -2.88 -1.13
C ALA A 91 -9.97 -2.03 -2.09
N VAL A 92 -10.23 -2.21 -3.38
CA VAL A 92 -9.76 -1.33 -4.45
C VAL A 92 -10.84 -0.30 -4.76
N TYR A 93 -10.47 0.98 -4.85
CA TYR A 93 -11.37 2.07 -5.25
C TYR A 93 -10.94 2.66 -6.57
N ILE A 94 -11.90 2.84 -7.48
CA ILE A 94 -11.72 3.55 -8.75
C ILE A 94 -12.56 4.82 -8.70
N VAL A 95 -11.90 5.97 -8.58
CA VAL A 95 -12.52 7.30 -8.50
C VAL A 95 -12.24 8.07 -9.80
N ASP A 96 -13.23 8.85 -10.22
CA ASP A 96 -13.14 9.75 -11.37
C ASP A 96 -12.69 11.15 -10.91
N PRO A 97 -11.45 11.57 -11.23
CA PRO A 97 -10.88 12.83 -10.74
C PRO A 97 -11.52 14.08 -11.37
N GLU A 98 -12.25 13.93 -12.49
CA GLU A 98 -12.93 15.06 -13.15
C GLU A 98 -14.24 15.43 -12.47
N THR A 99 -14.89 14.48 -11.77
CA THR A 99 -16.24 14.65 -11.26
C THR A 99 -16.36 14.30 -9.77
N ASP A 100 -15.23 14.15 -9.06
CA ASP A 100 -15.11 13.64 -7.69
C ASP A 100 -16.18 12.58 -7.37
N SER A 101 -16.10 11.43 -8.06
CA SER A 101 -17.08 10.36 -7.86
C SER A 101 -16.48 8.96 -7.86
N LEU A 102 -16.89 8.16 -6.89
CA LEU A 102 -16.63 6.72 -6.87
C LEU A 102 -17.31 6.06 -8.07
N LYS A 103 -16.54 5.40 -8.94
CA LYS A 103 -17.06 4.63 -10.08
C LYS A 103 -17.15 3.15 -9.81
N ARG A 104 -16.28 2.61 -8.94
CA ARG A 104 -16.30 1.20 -8.49
C ARG A 104 -15.55 1.05 -7.17
N ARG A 105 -16.04 0.20 -6.28
CA ARG A 105 -15.32 -0.36 -5.12
C ARG A 105 -15.32 -1.88 -5.30
N ILE A 106 -14.16 -2.51 -5.23
CA ILE A 106 -13.97 -3.96 -5.39
C ILE A 106 -13.42 -4.46 -4.06
N ALA A 107 -14.13 -5.35 -3.36
CA ALA A 107 -13.57 -5.98 -2.16
C ALA A 107 -12.37 -6.87 -2.57
N LEU A 108 -11.29 -6.89 -1.79
CA LEU A 108 -10.11 -7.72 -2.12
C LEU A 108 -10.45 -9.20 -2.18
N ALA A 109 -11.34 -9.67 -1.29
CA ALA A 109 -11.88 -11.04 -1.32
C ALA A 109 -12.74 -11.39 -2.55
N ALA A 110 -13.04 -10.43 -3.44
CA ALA A 110 -13.69 -10.67 -4.73
C ALA A 110 -12.69 -10.74 -5.91
N VAL A 111 -11.42 -10.39 -5.67
CA VAL A 111 -10.34 -10.50 -6.66
C VAL A 111 -9.78 -11.92 -6.62
N GLU A 112 -9.65 -12.56 -7.79
CA GLU A 112 -9.05 -13.88 -7.90
C GLU A 112 -7.53 -13.81 -8.01
N LYS A 113 -7.03 -12.94 -8.90
CA LYS A 113 -5.62 -12.81 -9.26
C LYS A 113 -5.32 -11.51 -9.98
N ILE A 114 -4.04 -11.16 -10.07
CA ILE A 114 -3.53 -10.13 -10.98
C ILE A 114 -2.82 -10.82 -12.14
N CYS A 115 -3.16 -10.46 -13.37
CA CYS A 115 -2.38 -10.82 -14.55
C CYS A 115 -1.52 -9.62 -15.00
N LEU A 116 -0.24 -9.84 -15.29
CA LEU A 116 0.63 -8.82 -15.86
C LEU A 116 1.54 -9.39 -16.96
N SER A 117 1.99 -8.51 -17.85
CA SER A 117 3.04 -8.83 -18.81
C SER A 117 4.38 -9.10 -18.13
N GLU A 118 5.14 -10.06 -18.65
CA GLU A 118 6.53 -10.35 -18.26
C GLU A 118 7.51 -9.28 -18.76
N LEU A 119 7.07 -8.46 -19.72
CA LEU A 119 7.88 -7.45 -20.35
C LEU A 119 7.91 -6.13 -19.54
N SER A 120 8.84 -5.25 -19.92
CA SER A 120 9.09 -3.93 -19.34
C SER A 120 8.03 -2.88 -19.73
N ASP A 121 6.75 -3.27 -19.69
CA ASP A 121 5.60 -2.39 -19.86
C ASP A 121 4.87 -2.08 -18.54
N ASN A 122 3.85 -1.24 -18.64
CA ASN A 122 3.11 -0.68 -17.52
C ASN A 122 1.75 -1.34 -17.26
N PHE A 123 1.42 -2.45 -17.95
CA PHE A 123 0.07 -3.03 -17.92
C PHE A 123 -0.11 -4.10 -16.83
N LEU A 124 -1.31 -4.11 -16.25
CA LEU A 124 -1.82 -5.21 -15.43
C LEU A 124 -3.35 -5.28 -15.53
N ALA A 125 -3.92 -6.47 -15.30
CA ALA A 125 -5.34 -6.69 -15.12
C ALA A 125 -5.62 -7.28 -13.74
N VAL A 126 -6.62 -6.72 -13.05
CA VAL A 126 -7.18 -7.28 -11.81
C VAL A 126 -8.39 -8.12 -12.21
N ILE A 127 -8.35 -9.43 -11.94
CA ILE A 127 -9.38 -10.40 -12.33
C ILE A 127 -10.41 -10.55 -11.20
N VAL A 128 -11.69 -10.36 -11.51
CA VAL A 128 -12.79 -10.25 -10.53
C VAL A 128 -13.97 -11.11 -11.00
N PRO A 129 -13.99 -12.43 -10.72
CA PRO A 129 -14.95 -13.38 -11.32
C PRO A 129 -16.42 -13.11 -11.04
N THR A 130 -16.73 -12.31 -10.02
CA THR A 130 -18.09 -11.92 -9.64
C THR A 130 -18.65 -10.76 -10.45
N GLU A 131 -17.82 -10.07 -11.25
CA GLU A 131 -18.23 -8.97 -12.14
C GLU A 131 -17.27 -8.86 -13.35
N TYR A 132 -16.93 -7.65 -13.80
CA TYR A 132 -16.00 -7.44 -14.91
C TYR A 132 -14.59 -7.10 -14.41
N ASP A 133 -13.58 -7.43 -15.21
CA ASP A 133 -12.18 -7.23 -14.86
C ASP A 133 -11.72 -5.77 -15.03
N LEU A 134 -10.59 -5.43 -14.43
CA LEU A 134 -10.00 -4.10 -14.49
C LEU A 134 -8.63 -4.15 -15.17
N LEU A 135 -8.58 -3.84 -16.47
CA LEU A 135 -7.33 -3.57 -17.19
C LEU A 135 -6.89 -2.11 -16.97
N ILE A 136 -5.66 -1.92 -16.51
CA ILE A 136 -5.02 -0.60 -16.34
C ILE A 136 -3.60 -0.57 -16.92
N ALA A 137 -3.09 0.63 -17.14
CA ALA A 137 -1.66 0.90 -17.26
C ALA A 137 -1.21 1.94 -16.21
N SER A 138 -0.07 1.70 -15.56
CA SER A 138 0.56 2.60 -14.60
C SER A 138 2.08 2.43 -14.59
N ALA A 139 2.81 3.55 -14.55
CA ALA A 139 4.27 3.54 -14.36
C ALA A 139 4.68 2.96 -12.99
N ARG A 140 3.72 2.81 -12.07
CA ARG A 140 3.88 2.20 -10.74
C ARG A 140 3.33 0.77 -10.67
N LYS A 141 3.33 0.03 -11.80
CA LYS A 141 2.91 -1.40 -11.88
C LYS A 141 3.39 -2.22 -10.67
N ASN A 142 4.67 -2.11 -10.33
CA ASN A 142 5.28 -2.87 -9.24
C ASN A 142 4.74 -2.48 -7.87
N GLU A 143 4.52 -1.18 -7.62
CA GLU A 143 3.97 -0.70 -6.34
C GLU A 143 2.51 -1.10 -6.13
N ILE A 144 1.73 -1.12 -7.21
CA ILE A 144 0.36 -1.65 -7.22
C ILE A 144 0.38 -3.13 -6.83
N ILE A 145 1.26 -3.93 -7.44
CA ILE A 145 1.42 -5.36 -7.12
C ILE A 145 1.82 -5.53 -5.65
N THR A 146 2.81 -4.76 -5.17
CA THR A 146 3.22 -4.84 -3.76
C THR A 146 2.08 -4.49 -2.81
N ALA A 147 1.27 -3.47 -3.10
CA ALA A 147 0.11 -3.12 -2.28
C ALA A 147 -0.97 -4.23 -2.25
N PHE A 148 -1.20 -4.93 -3.35
CA PHE A 148 -2.12 -6.09 -3.37
C PHE A 148 -1.58 -7.28 -2.57
N VAL A 149 -0.28 -7.58 -2.68
CA VAL A 149 0.35 -8.68 -1.93
C VAL A 149 0.38 -8.37 -0.43
N GLU A 150 0.71 -7.13 -0.05
CA GLU A 150 0.66 -6.65 1.35
C GLU A 150 -0.76 -6.67 1.94
N ALA A 151 -1.80 -6.52 1.12
CA ALA A 151 -3.19 -6.46 1.59
C ALA A 151 -3.86 -7.83 1.74
N TYR A 152 -3.60 -8.78 0.82
CA TYR A 152 -4.41 -10.00 0.71
C TYR A 152 -3.68 -11.23 0.15
N GLU A 153 -2.34 -11.25 0.15
CA GLU A 153 -1.52 -12.35 -0.39
C GLU A 153 -1.96 -12.83 -1.79
N LEU A 154 -2.42 -11.89 -2.62
CA LEU A 154 -3.11 -12.21 -3.88
C LEU A 154 -2.18 -12.87 -4.90
N ASP A 155 -2.69 -13.85 -5.64
CA ASP A 155 -1.91 -14.55 -6.66
C ASP A 155 -1.58 -13.64 -7.87
N VAL A 156 -0.33 -13.72 -8.33
CA VAL A 156 0.26 -12.83 -9.34
C VAL A 156 0.76 -13.66 -10.50
N VAL A 157 0.01 -13.63 -11.60
CA VAL A 157 0.22 -14.46 -12.79
C VAL A 157 0.93 -13.65 -13.89
N PRO A 158 2.25 -13.85 -14.09
CA PRO A 158 2.92 -13.34 -15.28
C PRO A 158 2.41 -14.06 -16.53
N SER A 159 2.08 -13.31 -17.58
CA SER A 159 1.84 -13.83 -18.92
C SER A 159 1.81 -12.71 -19.97
N ASN A 160 2.49 -12.92 -21.09
CA ASN A 160 2.43 -12.04 -22.26
C ASN A 160 1.14 -12.22 -23.10
N ARG A 161 0.22 -13.09 -22.67
CA ARG A 161 -1.11 -13.27 -23.27
C ARG A 161 -2.14 -13.72 -22.24
N PHE A 162 -3.20 -12.93 -22.05
CA PHE A 162 -4.31 -13.36 -21.19
C PHE A 162 -5.66 -12.77 -21.63
N GLN A 163 -6.73 -13.44 -21.24
CA GLN A 163 -8.10 -12.96 -21.43
C GLN A 163 -8.58 -12.20 -20.20
N TYR A 164 -9.49 -11.25 -20.42
CA TYR A 164 -10.16 -10.50 -19.37
C TYR A 164 -11.58 -10.07 -19.82
N ASN A 165 -12.49 -10.02 -18.85
CA ASN A 165 -13.88 -9.60 -19.01
C ASN A 165 -13.94 -8.07 -19.00
N ALA A 166 -13.95 -7.42 -20.17
CA ALA A 166 -14.00 -5.97 -20.28
C ALA A 166 -15.40 -5.38 -19.96
N ALA A 167 -16.43 -6.23 -20.00
CA ALA A 167 -17.79 -6.05 -19.46
C ALA A 167 -18.41 -7.45 -19.28
N SER A 168 -19.64 -7.53 -18.72
CA SER A 168 -20.36 -8.79 -18.48
C SER A 168 -20.62 -9.66 -19.72
N ASP A 169 -20.63 -9.05 -20.90
CA ASP A 169 -20.91 -9.66 -22.21
C ASP A 169 -19.72 -9.51 -23.19
N LEU A 170 -18.56 -9.06 -22.71
CA LEU A 170 -17.44 -8.65 -23.55
C LEU A 170 -16.11 -9.19 -23.02
N VAL A 171 -15.74 -10.38 -23.48
CA VAL A 171 -14.39 -10.93 -23.31
C VAL A 171 -13.43 -10.28 -24.30
N LYS A 172 -12.23 -9.97 -23.82
CA LYS A 172 -11.10 -9.50 -24.63
C LYS A 172 -9.86 -10.30 -24.31
N GLU A 173 -8.92 -10.30 -25.24
CA GLU A 173 -7.58 -10.82 -25.04
C GLU A 173 -6.58 -9.69 -25.20
N ILE A 174 -5.59 -9.63 -24.31
CA ILE A 174 -4.44 -8.74 -24.43
C ILE A 174 -3.20 -9.59 -24.74
N GLU A 175 -2.41 -9.12 -25.70
CA GLU A 175 -1.15 -9.72 -26.11
C GLU A 175 -0.03 -8.68 -26.01
N PHE A 176 1.13 -9.11 -25.52
CA PHE A 176 2.36 -8.32 -25.40
C PHE A 176 3.45 -8.98 -26.26
N GLU A 177 4.14 -8.17 -27.05
CA GLU A 177 5.18 -8.62 -27.98
C GLU A 177 6.38 -7.67 -27.85
N GLU A 178 7.57 -8.20 -27.58
CA GLU A 178 8.79 -7.42 -27.65
C GLU A 178 9.11 -7.09 -29.11
N VAL A 179 9.40 -5.83 -29.40
CA VAL A 179 9.72 -5.32 -30.73
C VAL A 179 10.92 -4.38 -30.65
N GLU A 180 11.53 -4.07 -31.79
CA GLU A 180 12.61 -3.09 -31.84
C GLU A 180 12.15 -1.75 -31.24
N GLY A 181 12.81 -1.34 -30.14
CA GLY A 181 12.50 -0.09 -29.42
C GLY A 181 11.43 -0.18 -28.33
N GLY A 182 10.86 -1.35 -28.00
CA GLY A 182 10.00 -1.49 -26.82
C GLY A 182 8.99 -2.65 -26.86
N VAL A 183 7.85 -2.45 -26.18
CA VAL A 183 6.76 -3.44 -26.12
C VAL A 183 5.57 -2.99 -26.96
N LYS A 184 5.09 -3.88 -27.83
CA LYS A 184 3.88 -3.72 -28.62
C LYS A 184 2.73 -4.45 -27.95
N THR A 185 1.73 -3.70 -27.51
CA THR A 185 0.50 -4.24 -26.89
C THR A 185 -0.63 -4.30 -27.92
N ARG A 186 -1.34 -5.44 -28.00
CA ARG A 186 -2.58 -5.59 -28.76
C ARG A 186 -3.73 -5.93 -27.82
N ILE A 187 -4.90 -5.34 -28.04
CA ILE A 187 -6.13 -5.69 -27.34
C ILE A 187 -7.14 -6.14 -28.41
N LEU A 188 -7.50 -7.42 -28.37
CA LEU A 188 -8.38 -8.09 -29.33
C LEU A 188 -9.74 -8.38 -28.68
N ARG A 189 -10.82 -8.32 -29.45
CA ARG A 189 -12.12 -8.85 -29.05
C ARG A 189 -12.16 -10.35 -29.34
N LYS A 190 -12.67 -11.14 -28.41
CA LYS A 190 -13.01 -12.56 -28.62
C LYS A 190 -14.49 -12.69 -29.02
#